data_AF-A0A2E8GVD0-F1
#
_entry.id   AF-A0A2E8GVD0-F1
#
_cell.length_a   1.000
_cell.length_b   1.000
_cell.length_c   1.000
_cell.angle_alpha   90.00
_cell.angle_beta   90.00
_cell.angle_gamma   90.00
#
_symmetry.space_group_name_H-M   'P 1'
#
loop_
_entity.id
_entity.type
_entity.pdbx_description
1 polymer ?
#
loop_
_entity_poly.entity_id
_entity_poly.type
_entity_poly.pdbx_seq_one_letter_code
_entity_poly.pdbx_strand_id
1 'polypeptide(L)'
;MNNMLDKRKLEFIPKSRHDKLSDVELQNLLSYRRLYNKCIIRQKKIEKDKIRLKKDKEALKEWMSDLTSQKHFINKLREKYAFSCSVVSLPPRKSGKVYYNLTISRKGNYPKNCSLGSEETIKIHLLEFYKGNSKVRKEIKKDWKTWLKNETNNGNTYLRILDIILKNPTGFKNATINRGVLFPWKTLYY
;
A
#
# COMPACT_ATOMS: atom_id res chain seq x y z
N MET A 1 7.01 -17.24 -39.41
CA MET A 1 6.02 -18.19 -39.96
C MET A 1 5.46 -17.59 -41.24
N ASN A 2 6.09 -17.84 -42.38
CA ASN A 2 5.61 -17.31 -43.66
C ASN A 2 5.67 -18.42 -44.70
N ASN A 3 4.60 -19.23 -44.72
CA ASN A 3 4.23 -20.10 -45.83
C ASN A 3 2.72 -20.48 -45.76
N MET A 4 1.93 -19.84 -44.89
CA MET A 4 0.48 -20.04 -44.87
C MET A 4 -0.18 -19.16 -45.95
N LEU A 5 -0.02 -19.60 -47.20
CA LEU A 5 -1.01 -19.47 -48.28
C LEU A 5 -1.19 -18.06 -48.86
N ASP A 6 -0.59 -17.90 -50.04
CA ASP A 6 -0.78 -16.83 -51.00
C ASP A 6 -2.28 -16.63 -51.33
N LYS A 7 -2.76 -15.38 -51.30
CA LYS A 7 -4.13 -15.01 -51.67
C LYS A 7 -4.48 -15.51 -53.09
N ARG A 8 -3.49 -15.59 -53.99
CA ARG A 8 -3.64 -16.17 -55.34
C ARG A 8 -4.07 -17.63 -55.31
N LYS A 9 -3.66 -18.41 -54.29
CA LYS A 9 -4.08 -19.81 -54.10
C LYS A 9 -5.52 -19.95 -53.58
N LEU A 10 -6.14 -18.87 -53.11
CA LEU A 10 -7.54 -18.88 -52.64
C LEU A 10 -8.53 -18.44 -53.70
N GLU A 11 -8.08 -17.66 -54.68
CA GLU A 11 -8.89 -17.14 -55.79
C GLU A 11 -8.72 -17.95 -57.09
N PHE A 12 -8.07 -19.11 -57.02
CA PHE A 12 -7.80 -20.00 -58.17
C PHE A 12 -9.05 -20.46 -58.92
N ILE A 13 -10.21 -20.51 -58.26
CA ILE A 13 -11.52 -20.67 -58.90
C ILE A 13 -12.30 -19.35 -58.73
N PRO A 14 -12.54 -18.59 -59.81
CA PRO A 14 -13.33 -17.37 -59.73
C PRO A 14 -14.81 -17.71 -59.47
N LYS A 15 -15.52 -16.76 -58.84
CA LYS A 15 -16.95 -16.92 -58.53
C LYS A 15 -17.80 -17.26 -59.76
N SER A 16 -17.41 -16.76 -60.94
CA SER A 16 -18.08 -17.02 -62.22
C SER A 16 -17.98 -18.46 -62.73
N ARG A 17 -17.22 -19.32 -62.06
CA ARG A 17 -17.06 -20.75 -62.38
C ARG A 17 -17.58 -21.67 -61.28
N HIS A 18 -18.24 -21.13 -60.26
CA HIS A 18 -18.78 -21.91 -59.15
C HIS A 18 -19.93 -22.83 -59.59
N ASP A 19 -20.62 -22.51 -60.68
CA ASP A 19 -21.63 -23.35 -61.35
C ASP A 19 -21.08 -24.70 -61.83
N LYS A 20 -19.76 -24.82 -61.97
CA LYS A 20 -19.07 -26.05 -62.39
C LYS A 20 -18.65 -26.96 -61.22
N LEU A 21 -18.95 -26.58 -59.98
CA LEU A 21 -18.62 -27.35 -58.78
C LEU A 21 -19.88 -28.05 -58.26
N SER A 22 -19.71 -29.23 -57.66
CA SER A 22 -20.79 -29.82 -56.85
C SER A 22 -21.06 -28.96 -55.61
N ASP A 23 -22.26 -29.11 -55.03
CA ASP A 23 -22.64 -28.36 -53.82
C ASP A 23 -21.67 -28.59 -52.66
N VAL A 24 -21.20 -29.84 -52.49
CA VAL A 24 -20.25 -30.21 -51.44
C VAL A 24 -18.90 -29.53 -51.65
N GLU A 25 -18.38 -29.51 -52.88
CA GLU A 25 -17.12 -28.85 -53.22
C GLU A 25 -17.22 -27.33 -53.04
N LEU A 26 -18.31 -26.73 -53.48
CA LEU A 26 -18.55 -25.30 -53.32
C LEU A 26 -18.64 -24.90 -51.83
N GLN A 27 -19.36 -25.65 -51.01
CA GLN A 27 -19.45 -25.38 -49.57
C GLN A 27 -18.09 -25.51 -48.89
N ASN A 28 -17.31 -26.54 -49.22
CA ASN A 28 -15.95 -26.72 -48.70
C ASN A 28 -15.04 -25.56 -49.09
N LEU A 29 -15.06 -25.12 -50.36
CA LEU A 29 -14.30 -23.96 -50.84
C LEU A 29 -14.68 -22.68 -50.09
N LEU A 30 -15.98 -22.40 -49.92
CA LEU A 30 -16.46 -21.22 -49.21
C LEU A 30 -16.16 -21.26 -47.71
N SER A 31 -16.26 -22.42 -47.08
CA SER A 31 -15.92 -22.62 -45.68
C SER A 31 -14.43 -22.38 -45.44
N TYR A 32 -13.57 -22.96 -46.28
CA TYR A 32 -12.14 -22.77 -46.24
C TYR A 32 -11.75 -21.29 -46.40
N ARG A 33 -12.31 -20.58 -47.40
CA ARG A 33 -12.09 -19.14 -47.59
C ARG A 33 -12.51 -18.31 -46.38
N ARG A 34 -13.66 -18.63 -45.77
CA ARG A 34 -14.16 -17.95 -44.56
C ARG A 34 -13.21 -18.16 -43.38
N LEU A 35 -12.78 -19.39 -43.14
CA LEU A 35 -11.86 -19.72 -42.05
C LEU A 35 -10.50 -19.04 -42.25
N TYR A 36 -9.97 -19.06 -43.47
CA TYR A 36 -8.73 -18.36 -43.81
C TYR A 36 -8.80 -16.86 -43.46
N ASN A 37 -9.87 -16.18 -43.88
CA ASN A 37 -10.04 -14.75 -43.58
C ASN A 37 -10.09 -14.48 -42.07
N LYS A 38 -10.78 -15.34 -41.30
CA LYS A 38 -10.77 -15.25 -39.83
C LYS A 38 -9.36 -15.39 -39.25
N CYS A 39 -8.56 -16.34 -39.76
CA CYS A 39 -7.18 -16.54 -39.33
C CYS A 39 -6.31 -15.30 -39.64
N ILE A 40 -6.40 -14.73 -40.84
CA ILE A 40 -5.65 -13.52 -41.21
C ILE A 40 -6.02 -12.32 -40.33
N ILE A 41 -7.31 -12.10 -40.08
CA ILE A 41 -7.78 -11.02 -39.19
C ILE A 41 -7.22 -11.22 -37.78
N ARG A 42 -7.28 -12.45 -37.26
CA ARG A 42 -6.75 -12.77 -35.93
C ARG A 42 -5.24 -12.59 -35.86
N GLN A 43 -4.49 -13.02 -36.87
CA GLN A 43 -3.04 -12.85 -36.94
C GLN A 43 -2.66 -11.36 -36.93
N LYS A 44 -3.33 -10.54 -37.75
CA LYS A 44 -3.11 -9.09 -37.76
C LYS A 44 -3.40 -8.45 -36.41
N LYS A 45 -4.45 -8.91 -35.71
CA LYS A 45 -4.76 -8.45 -34.35
C LYS A 45 -3.65 -8.83 -33.36
N ILE A 46 -3.16 -10.07 -33.41
CA ILE A 46 -2.05 -10.52 -32.57
C ILE A 46 -0.79 -9.68 -32.80
N GLU A 47 -0.43 -9.39 -34.05
CA GLU A 47 0.74 -8.54 -34.32
C GLU A 47 0.57 -7.11 -33.81
N LYS A 48 -0.63 -6.52 -33.95
CA LYS A 48 -0.94 -5.21 -33.34
C LYS A 48 -0.86 -5.26 -31.82
N ASP A 49 -1.40 -6.30 -31.20
CA ASP A 49 -1.37 -6.48 -29.74
C ASP A 49 0.06 -6.67 -29.23
N LYS A 50 0.93 -7.38 -29.98
CA LYS A 50 2.37 -7.50 -29.67
C LYS A 50 3.08 -6.14 -29.68
N ILE A 51 2.79 -5.30 -30.68
CA ILE A 51 3.36 -3.95 -30.76
C ILE A 51 2.91 -3.10 -29.56
N ARG A 52 1.62 -3.15 -29.21
CA ARG A 52 1.09 -2.45 -28.02
C ARG A 52 1.77 -2.96 -26.74
N LEU A 53 1.85 -4.28 -26.57
CA LEU A 53 2.51 -4.88 -25.41
C LEU A 53 3.97 -4.46 -25.28
N LYS A 54 4.69 -4.31 -26.41
CA LYS A 54 6.06 -3.80 -26.41
C LYS A 54 6.11 -2.35 -25.89
N LYS A 55 5.23 -1.47 -26.39
CA LYS A 55 5.13 -0.08 -25.93
C LYS A 55 4.80 0.01 -24.45
N ASP A 56 3.85 -0.79 -23.97
CA ASP A 56 3.46 -0.82 -22.56
C ASP A 56 4.62 -1.26 -21.66
N LYS A 57 5.42 -2.25 -22.11
CA LYS A 57 6.63 -2.69 -21.39
C LYS A 57 7.72 -1.60 -21.35
N GLU A 58 7.90 -0.86 -22.44
CA GLU A 58 8.85 0.26 -22.50
C GLU A 58 8.41 1.39 -21.55
N ALA A 59 7.14 1.79 -21.60
CA ALA A 59 6.57 2.79 -20.69
C ALA A 59 6.68 2.37 -19.22
N LEU A 60 6.38 1.10 -18.90
CA LEU A 60 6.55 0.59 -17.54
C LEU A 60 8.01 0.67 -17.08
N LYS A 61 8.97 0.35 -17.96
CA LYS A 61 10.40 0.44 -17.64
C LYS A 61 10.81 1.88 -17.35
N GLU A 62 10.33 2.84 -18.13
CA GLU A 62 10.54 4.28 -17.88
C GLU A 62 9.95 4.69 -16.53
N TRP A 63 8.69 4.36 -16.25
CA TRP A 63 8.05 4.68 -14.97
C TRP A 63 8.76 4.06 -13.77
N MET A 64 9.27 2.83 -13.90
CA MET A 64 10.06 2.19 -12.85
C MET A 64 11.39 2.91 -12.62
N SER A 65 12.03 3.41 -13.69
CA SER A 65 13.25 4.21 -13.60
C SER A 65 12.97 5.54 -12.89
N ASP A 66 11.90 6.24 -13.28
CA ASP A 66 11.47 7.49 -12.66
C ASP A 66 11.10 7.31 -11.20
N LEU A 67 10.37 6.25 -10.86
CA LEU A 67 10.04 5.93 -9.47
C LEU A 67 11.31 5.69 -8.64
N THR A 68 12.30 5.01 -9.22
CA THR A 68 13.57 4.74 -8.55
C THR A 68 14.38 6.03 -8.36
N SER A 69 14.40 6.91 -9.36
CA SER A 69 15.10 8.20 -9.26
C SER A 69 14.46 9.08 -8.18
N GLN A 70 13.14 9.03 -8.01
CA GLN A 70 12.42 9.79 -6.98
C GLN A 70 12.50 9.19 -5.56
N LYS A 71 12.98 7.94 -5.42
CA LYS A 71 13.06 7.23 -4.13
C LYS A 71 13.81 8.03 -3.06
N HIS A 72 14.84 8.78 -3.46
CA HIS A 72 15.63 9.58 -2.52
C HIS A 72 14.82 10.69 -1.84
N PHE A 73 13.85 11.31 -2.54
CA PHE A 73 12.96 12.31 -1.95
C PHE A 73 12.07 11.69 -0.87
N ILE A 74 11.47 10.54 -1.17
CA ILE A 74 10.64 9.81 -0.20
C ILE A 74 11.47 9.30 0.98
N ASN A 75 12.70 8.86 0.74
CA ASN A 75 13.61 8.45 1.81
C ASN A 75 13.92 9.62 2.75
N LYS A 76 14.17 10.83 2.23
CA LYS A 76 14.34 12.04 3.06
C LYS A 76 13.10 12.32 3.92
N LEU A 77 11.90 12.16 3.36
CA LEU A 77 10.65 12.29 4.13
C LEU A 77 10.54 11.22 5.22
N ARG A 78 10.85 9.95 4.90
CA ARG A 78 10.84 8.85 5.87
C ARG A 78 11.84 9.08 7.00
N GLU A 79 13.05 9.52 6.70
CA GLU A 79 14.06 9.84 7.71
C GLU A 79 13.61 10.99 8.60
N LYS A 80 12.92 11.98 8.04
CA LYS A 80 12.44 13.15 8.77
C LYS A 80 11.23 12.83 9.64
N TYR A 81 10.26 12.05 9.17
CA TYR A 81 8.95 11.94 9.83
C TYR A 81 8.62 10.55 10.36
N ALA A 82 9.25 9.48 9.88
CA ALA A 82 8.95 8.14 10.36
C ALA A 82 9.42 7.94 11.81
N PHE A 83 8.59 7.27 12.59
CA PHE A 83 8.87 6.89 13.95
C PHE A 83 8.22 5.56 14.30
N SER A 84 8.69 4.94 15.37
CA SER A 84 8.04 3.80 16.01
C SER A 84 7.94 4.03 17.50
N CYS A 85 6.93 3.42 18.12
CA CYS A 85 6.69 3.53 19.55
C CYS A 85 6.84 2.19 20.26
N SER A 86 7.43 2.20 21.46
CA SER A 86 7.47 1.05 22.36
C SER A 86 7.09 1.45 23.78
N VAL A 87 6.42 0.55 24.51
CA VAL A 87 6.12 0.73 25.93
C VAL A 87 7.20 -0.01 26.72
N VAL A 88 7.98 0.74 27.50
CA VAL A 88 9.13 0.21 28.24
C VAL A 88 8.90 0.37 29.73
N SER A 89 9.06 -0.72 30.49
CA SER A 89 9.09 -0.67 31.95
C SER A 89 10.47 -0.19 32.43
N LEU A 90 10.47 0.76 33.35
CA LEU A 90 11.65 1.17 34.08
C LEU A 90 11.98 0.16 35.18
N PRO A 91 13.25 0.08 35.62
CA PRO A 91 13.63 -0.70 36.78
C PRO A 91 12.72 -0.37 37.98
N PRO A 92 12.26 -1.39 38.74
CA PRO A 92 11.45 -1.16 39.93
C PRO A 92 12.17 -0.23 40.91
N ARG A 93 11.44 0.70 41.52
CA ARG A 93 11.99 1.49 42.64
C ARG A 93 12.18 0.61 43.87
N LYS A 94 12.90 1.12 44.88
CA LYS A 94 13.03 0.46 46.21
C LYS A 94 11.69 0.07 46.83
N SER A 95 10.62 0.81 46.52
CA SER A 95 9.25 0.51 46.96
C SER A 95 8.54 -0.60 46.17
N GLY A 96 9.23 -1.29 45.24
CA GLY A 96 8.65 -2.26 44.31
C GLY A 96 7.82 -1.66 43.17
N LYS A 97 7.59 -0.33 43.16
CA LYS A 97 6.73 0.33 42.17
C LYS A 97 7.42 0.42 40.82
N VAL A 98 6.75 -0.11 39.78
CA VAL A 98 7.20 -0.07 38.38
C VAL A 98 6.55 1.10 37.66
N TYR A 99 7.38 1.84 36.92
CA TYR A 99 6.97 2.96 36.08
C TYR A 99 7.19 2.62 34.61
N TYR A 100 6.43 3.25 33.74
CA TYR A 100 6.48 2.99 32.31
C TYR A 100 6.75 4.28 31.53
N ASN A 101 7.50 4.13 30.45
CA ASN A 101 7.70 5.16 29.44
C ASN A 101 7.14 4.68 28.10
N LEU A 102 6.60 5.61 27.32
CA LEU A 102 6.48 5.46 25.88
C LEU A 102 7.77 5.97 25.25
N THR A 103 8.48 5.10 24.54
CA THR A 103 9.69 5.43 23.81
C THR A 103 9.33 5.67 22.36
N ILE A 104 9.59 6.87 21.85
CA ILE A 104 9.36 7.25 20.46
C ILE A 104 10.72 7.28 19.76
N SER A 105 10.97 6.30 18.89
CA SER A 105 12.23 6.12 18.18
C SER A 105 12.12 6.66 16.76
N ARG A 106 13.11 7.46 16.34
CA ARG A 106 13.21 8.03 14.99
C ARG A 106 14.57 7.68 14.40
N LYS A 107 14.62 7.35 13.11
CA LYS A 107 15.88 7.00 12.44
C LYS A 107 16.89 8.16 12.58
N GLY A 108 18.13 7.84 12.94
CA GLY A 108 19.21 8.83 13.10
C GLY A 108 19.06 9.77 14.31
N ASN A 109 18.09 9.55 15.21
CA ASN A 109 17.85 10.40 16.38
C ASN A 109 17.84 9.56 17.66
N TYR A 110 18.22 10.19 18.79
CA TYR A 110 18.07 9.55 20.10
C TYR A 110 16.58 9.36 20.44
N PRO A 111 16.17 8.21 20.99
CA PRO A 111 14.78 7.96 21.33
C PRO A 111 14.22 8.97 22.34
N LYS A 112 12.99 9.41 22.13
CA LYS A 112 12.30 10.30 23.05
C LYS A 112 11.45 9.50 24.04
N ASN A 113 11.76 9.61 25.32
CA ASN A 113 11.01 8.95 26.38
C ASN A 113 9.95 9.88 26.96
N CYS A 114 8.71 9.40 27.00
CA CYS A 114 7.55 10.11 27.53
C CYS A 114 7.01 9.34 28.73
N SER A 115 6.97 9.96 29.91
CA SER A 115 6.50 9.27 31.12
C SER A 115 4.99 8.96 31.05
N LEU A 116 4.65 7.69 31.27
CA LEU A 116 3.27 7.21 31.38
C LEU A 116 2.80 7.11 32.84
N GLY A 117 3.73 7.12 33.80
CA GLY A 117 3.43 6.87 35.22
C GLY A 117 3.50 5.37 35.57
N SER A 118 2.87 4.97 36.67
CA SER A 118 2.68 3.55 36.97
C SER A 118 1.55 2.96 36.13
N GLU A 119 1.44 1.63 36.11
CA GLU A 119 0.36 0.92 35.41
C GLU A 119 -1.03 1.42 35.81
N GLU A 120 -1.27 1.61 37.10
CA GLU A 120 -2.54 2.13 37.60
C GLU A 120 -2.82 3.54 37.06
N THR A 121 -1.82 4.43 37.11
CA THR A 121 -1.95 5.81 36.61
C THR A 121 -2.30 5.85 35.12
N ILE A 122 -1.59 5.07 34.29
CA ILE A 122 -1.86 5.08 32.85
C ILE A 122 -3.20 4.40 32.52
N LYS A 123 -3.58 3.32 33.20
CA LYS A 123 -4.88 2.67 33.00
C LYS A 123 -6.03 3.61 33.32
N ILE A 124 -6.00 4.29 34.48
CA ILE A 124 -7.04 5.26 34.85
C ILE A 124 -7.13 6.36 33.79
N HIS A 125 -5.99 6.91 33.39
CA HIS A 125 -5.91 7.97 32.38
C HIS A 125 -6.50 7.54 31.03
N LEU A 126 -6.16 6.35 30.55
CA LEU A 126 -6.69 5.80 29.29
C LEU A 126 -8.20 5.52 29.38
N LEU A 127 -8.66 4.93 30.48
CA LEU A 127 -10.08 4.60 30.65
C LEU A 127 -10.98 5.83 30.74
N GLU A 128 -10.46 6.94 31.29
CA GLU A 128 -11.15 8.22 31.31
C GLU A 128 -11.17 8.85 29.92
N PHE A 129 -10.04 8.88 29.22
CA PHE A 129 -9.95 9.41 27.86
C PHE A 129 -10.92 8.69 26.89
N TYR A 130 -11.07 7.37 27.02
CA TYR A 130 -11.98 6.56 26.22
C TYR A 130 -13.32 6.27 26.92
N LYS A 131 -13.78 7.09 27.88
CA LYS A 131 -15.00 6.79 28.67
C LYS A 131 -16.25 6.47 27.84
N GLY A 132 -16.39 7.10 26.67
CA GLY A 132 -17.49 6.88 25.72
C GLY A 132 -17.31 5.69 24.76
N ASN A 133 -16.16 5.03 24.74
CA ASN A 133 -15.89 3.89 23.85
C ASN A 133 -15.74 2.59 24.65
N SER A 134 -16.86 1.89 24.86
CA SER A 134 -16.92 0.67 25.67
C SER A 134 -16.04 -0.46 25.12
N LYS A 135 -15.91 -0.59 23.79
CA LYS A 135 -15.06 -1.59 23.14
C LYS A 135 -13.59 -1.35 23.46
N VAL A 136 -13.10 -0.13 23.25
CA VAL A 136 -11.71 0.25 23.55
C VAL A 136 -11.40 0.07 25.05
N ARG A 137 -12.34 0.44 25.93
CA ARG A 137 -12.15 0.23 27.38
C ARG A 137 -12.02 -1.25 27.75
N LYS A 138 -12.76 -2.15 27.09
CA LYS A 138 -12.63 -3.61 27.31
C LYS A 138 -11.24 -4.10 26.87
N GLU A 139 -10.73 -3.62 25.73
CA GLU A 139 -9.39 -3.97 25.23
C GLU A 139 -8.29 -3.46 26.16
N ILE A 140 -8.38 -2.21 26.63
CA ILE A 140 -7.43 -1.61 27.60
C ILE A 140 -7.42 -2.42 28.91
N LYS A 141 -8.59 -2.80 29.44
CA LYS A 141 -8.67 -3.60 30.67
C LYS A 141 -8.02 -4.97 30.51
N LYS A 142 -8.15 -5.58 29.32
CA LYS A 142 -7.56 -6.89 29.01
C LYS A 142 -6.04 -6.82 28.90
N ASP A 143 -5.52 -5.93 28.06
CA ASP A 143 -4.08 -5.77 27.85
C ASP A 143 -3.74 -4.34 27.40
N TRP A 144 -3.58 -3.46 28.37
CA TRP A 144 -3.26 -2.05 28.12
C TRP A 144 -1.91 -1.85 27.41
N LYS A 145 -0.92 -2.73 27.60
CA LYS A 145 0.43 -2.57 27.02
C LYS A 145 0.40 -2.82 25.53
N THR A 146 -0.16 -3.96 25.13
CA THR A 146 -0.30 -4.32 23.71
C THR A 146 -1.23 -3.35 23.01
N TRP A 147 -2.34 -2.99 23.66
CA TRP A 147 -3.27 -1.99 23.13
C TRP A 147 -2.57 -0.64 22.91
N LEU A 148 -1.84 -0.12 23.90
CA LEU A 148 -1.14 1.16 23.81
C LEU A 148 -0.05 1.14 22.73
N LYS A 149 0.69 0.03 22.60
CA LYS A 149 1.67 -0.16 21.52
C LYS A 149 1.02 -0.07 20.15
N ASN A 150 -0.13 -0.72 19.95
CA ASN A 150 -0.82 -0.69 18.66
C ASN A 150 -1.37 0.70 18.35
N GLU A 151 -2.02 1.34 19.34
CA GLU A 151 -2.60 2.68 19.21
C GLU A 151 -1.54 3.75 18.89
N THR A 152 -0.33 3.63 19.46
CA THR A 152 0.78 4.58 19.25
C THR A 152 1.59 4.33 17.96
N ASN A 153 1.41 3.18 17.30
CA ASN A 153 2.06 2.88 16.02
C ASN A 153 1.11 2.93 14.82
N ASN A 154 -0.20 2.75 15.02
CA ASN A 154 -1.17 2.64 13.93
C ASN A 154 -2.50 3.39 14.17
N GLY A 155 -2.76 3.87 15.40
CA GLY A 155 -4.03 4.46 15.79
C GLY A 155 -4.07 5.99 15.72
N ASN A 156 -5.06 6.59 16.40
CA ASN A 156 -5.19 8.05 16.46
C ASN A 156 -4.04 8.70 17.23
N THR A 157 -3.48 7.98 18.21
CA THR A 157 -2.32 8.46 18.95
C THR A 157 -1.06 8.50 18.08
N TYR A 158 -0.93 7.58 17.11
CA TYR A 158 0.12 7.68 16.08
C TYR A 158 -0.02 9.00 15.29
N LEU A 159 -1.21 9.31 14.78
CA LEU A 159 -1.46 10.55 14.04
C LEU A 159 -1.13 11.79 14.88
N ARG A 160 -1.52 11.79 16.17
CA ARG A 160 -1.20 12.90 17.07
C ARG A 160 0.31 13.08 17.29
N ILE A 161 1.07 11.98 17.43
CA ILE A 161 2.54 12.05 17.52
C ILE A 161 3.12 12.54 16.20
N LEU A 162 2.61 12.06 15.06
CA LEU A 162 3.02 12.49 13.73
C LEU A 162 2.81 13.99 13.54
N ASP A 163 1.67 14.55 13.95
CA ASP A 163 1.38 15.98 13.87
C ASP A 163 2.39 16.82 14.67
N ILE A 164 2.78 16.35 15.86
CA ILE A 164 3.81 17.02 16.67
C ILE A 164 5.15 17.00 15.93
N ILE A 165 5.51 15.89 15.29
CA ILE A 165 6.75 15.78 14.51
C ILE A 165 6.67 16.66 13.26
N LEU A 166 5.54 16.68 12.55
CA LEU A 166 5.35 17.50 11.34
C LEU A 166 5.48 19.00 11.66
N LYS A 167 4.91 19.45 12.78
CA LYS A 167 4.98 20.85 13.24
C LYS A 167 6.41 21.27 13.61
N ASN A 168 7.20 20.38 14.23
CA ASN A 168 8.56 20.70 14.65
C ASN A 168 9.51 19.50 14.52
N PRO A 169 9.93 19.14 13.31
CA PRO A 169 10.64 17.87 13.05
C PRO A 169 12.04 17.82 13.66
N THR A 170 12.76 18.95 13.69
CA THR A 170 14.10 19.08 14.28
C THR A 170 14.04 19.32 15.79
N GLY A 171 13.06 20.08 16.27
CA GLY A 171 12.86 20.38 17.68
C GLY A 171 12.04 19.34 18.45
N PHE A 172 11.54 18.29 17.80
CA PHE A 172 10.74 17.23 18.44
C PHE A 172 11.40 16.64 19.70
N LYS A 173 12.73 16.50 19.70
CA LYS A 173 13.49 16.02 20.87
C LYS A 173 13.19 16.84 22.13
N ASN A 174 12.94 18.14 21.98
CA ASN A 174 12.66 19.09 23.05
C ASN A 174 11.16 19.28 23.31
N ALA A 175 10.27 18.70 22.50
CA ALA A 175 8.82 18.83 22.70
C ALA A 175 8.41 18.21 24.05
N THR A 176 7.58 18.88 24.84
CA THR A 176 7.03 18.29 26.05
C THR A 176 5.93 17.31 25.67
N ILE A 177 6.19 16.00 25.82
CA ILE A 177 5.23 14.94 25.53
C ILE A 177 5.09 14.06 26.77
N ASN A 178 3.85 13.91 27.23
CA ASN A 178 3.46 13.08 28.36
C ASN A 178 2.08 12.48 28.10
N ARG A 179 1.58 11.63 29.01
CA ARG A 179 0.25 11.01 28.88
C ARG A 179 -0.90 12.00 28.63
N GLY A 180 -0.84 13.21 29.16
CA GLY A 180 -1.86 14.25 28.94
C GLY A 180 -1.80 14.89 27.55
N VAL A 181 -0.62 14.90 26.91
CA VAL A 181 -0.48 15.32 25.50
C VAL A 181 -0.94 14.21 24.57
N LEU A 182 -0.57 12.96 24.87
CA LEU A 182 -0.93 11.80 24.07
C LEU A 182 -2.44 11.49 24.15
N PHE A 183 -3.01 11.62 25.35
CA PHE A 183 -4.40 11.31 25.69
C PHE A 183 -5.02 12.49 26.47
N PRO A 184 -5.37 13.62 25.82
CA PRO A 184 -5.84 14.81 26.50
C PRO A 184 -7.25 14.63 27.08
N TRP A 185 -7.46 15.00 28.35
CA TRP A 185 -8.76 14.86 29.04
C TRP A 185 -9.90 15.70 28.43
N LYS A 186 -9.57 16.72 27.63
CA LYS A 186 -10.52 17.44 26.79
C LYS A 186 -10.23 17.11 25.35
N THR A 187 -11.26 16.74 24.59
CA THR A 187 -11.24 16.75 23.13
C THR A 187 -10.83 18.16 22.69
N LEU A 188 -9.56 18.35 22.38
CA LEU A 188 -9.18 19.39 21.44
C LEU A 188 -9.75 18.90 20.12
N TYR A 189 -10.99 19.32 19.85
CA TYR A 189 -11.52 19.34 18.49
C TYR A 189 -10.50 20.15 17.68
N TYR A 190 -9.82 19.45 16.77
CA TYR A 190 -9.12 20.09 15.66
C TYR A 190 -10.14 20.26 14.54
#